data_AF-J2K5X4-F1
#
_entry.id   AF-J2K5X4-F1
#
_cell.length_a   1.000
_cell.length_b   1.000
_cell.length_c   1.000
_cell.angle_alpha   90.00
_cell.angle_beta   90.00
_cell.angle_gamma   90.00
#
_symmetry.space_group_name_H-M   'P 1'
#
loop_
_entity.id
_entity.type
_entity.pdbx_description
1 polymer ?
#
loop_
_entity_poly.entity_id
_entity_poly.type
_entity_poly.pdbx_seq_one_letter_code
_entity_poly.pdbx_strand_id
1 'polypeptide(L)'
;MNTDMTTSPEGTALGDFAAALDACHDRVAPGGLVVSYGGWTVASPTRVTVGAQVPGSSGALMAQRGGTPAADRRQEEFADELIRLHLQTVREVLNGAVARLGERVSEGANLLNRQLVQGAVADVALALSESDNLRELPLSTTRRRWRIHRDLVNAGRTALKLYGASGFVAGGPGTVLYVAEVLGNTYLHPQQRGSEAGDD
;
A
#
# COMPACT_ATOMS: atom_id res chain seq x y z
N MET A 1 6.90 36.85 10.08
CA MET A 1 7.69 35.65 10.44
C MET A 1 7.03 34.50 9.70
N ASN A 2 7.38 34.32 8.42
CA ASN A 2 6.81 33.28 7.58
C ASN A 2 7.61 32.00 7.84
N THR A 3 6.97 31.02 8.46
CA THR A 3 7.42 29.63 8.41
C THR A 3 7.15 29.12 7.00
N ASP A 4 8.19 29.19 6.18
CA ASP A 4 8.24 28.51 4.89
C ASP A 4 8.23 27.01 5.18
N MET A 5 7.03 26.43 5.16
CA MET A 5 6.81 25.01 5.40
C MET A 5 7.18 24.30 4.10
N THR A 6 8.48 24.11 3.89
CA THR A 6 8.99 23.21 2.85
C THR A 6 8.42 21.82 3.13
N THR A 7 7.30 21.49 2.49
CA THR A 7 6.78 20.13 2.43
C THR A 7 7.87 19.26 1.82
N SER A 8 8.52 18.47 2.66
CA SER A 8 9.51 17.49 2.19
C SER A 8 8.84 16.59 1.15
N PRO A 9 9.56 16.17 0.09
CA PRO A 9 9.03 15.23 -0.92
C PRO A 9 8.46 13.95 -0.27
N GLU A 10 8.94 13.60 0.92
CA GLU A 10 8.49 12.52 1.79
C GLU A 10 7.05 12.68 2.31
N GLY A 11 6.64 13.89 2.70
CA GLY A 11 5.25 14.19 3.10
C GLY A 11 4.29 14.14 1.91
N THR A 12 4.81 14.31 0.69
CA THR A 12 4.02 14.29 -0.54
C THR A 12 3.61 12.86 -0.90
N ALA A 13 4.52 11.88 -0.84
CA ALA A 13 4.21 10.49 -1.20
C ALA A 13 3.12 9.85 -0.31
N LEU A 14 3.15 10.11 1.00
CA LEU A 14 2.10 9.64 1.91
C LEU A 14 0.77 10.38 1.70
N GLY A 15 0.82 11.68 1.40
CA GLY A 15 -0.37 12.46 1.04
C GLY A 15 -1.02 11.94 -0.24
N ASP A 16 -0.22 11.67 -1.27
CA ASP A 16 -0.67 11.10 -2.54
C ASP A 16 -1.27 9.71 -2.35
N PHE A 17 -0.63 8.86 -1.53
CA PHE A 17 -1.16 7.55 -1.17
C PHE A 17 -2.51 7.67 -0.43
N ALA A 18 -2.63 8.60 0.53
CA ALA A 18 -3.88 8.82 1.25
C ALA A 18 -5.00 9.30 0.32
N ALA A 19 -4.70 10.22 -0.62
CA ALA A 19 -5.64 10.68 -1.63
C ALA A 19 -6.06 9.54 -2.57
N ALA A 20 -5.13 8.66 -2.96
CA ALA A 20 -5.42 7.49 -3.78
C ALA A 20 -6.29 6.47 -3.04
N LEU A 21 -6.09 6.28 -1.73
CA LEU A 21 -6.95 5.46 -0.88
C LEU A 21 -8.36 6.04 -0.77
N ASP A 22 -8.50 7.35 -0.59
CA ASP A 22 -9.80 8.02 -0.60
C ASP A 22 -10.52 7.81 -1.93
N ALA A 23 -9.79 7.88 -3.05
CA ALA A 23 -10.34 7.57 -4.37
C ALA A 23 -10.79 6.10 -4.51
N CYS A 24 -10.12 5.15 -3.84
CA CYS A 24 -10.59 3.76 -3.76
C CYS A 24 -11.93 3.67 -3.02
N HIS A 25 -12.11 4.42 -1.93
CA HIS A 25 -13.41 4.51 -1.24
C HIS A 25 -14.47 5.10 -2.16
N ASP A 26 -14.20 6.22 -2.81
CA ASP A 26 -15.17 6.91 -3.67
C ASP A 26 -15.60 6.07 -4.89
N ARG A 27 -14.71 5.23 -5.44
CA ARG A 27 -15.06 4.32 -6.54
C ARG A 27 -16.09 3.25 -6.13
N VAL A 28 -16.12 2.85 -4.86
CA VAL A 28 -16.97 1.75 -4.36
C VAL A 28 -18.18 2.27 -3.59
N ALA A 29 -18.01 3.38 -2.89
CA ALA A 29 -19.03 4.05 -2.10
C ALA A 29 -18.86 5.57 -2.28
N PRO A 30 -19.41 6.15 -3.37
CA PRO A 30 -19.31 7.59 -3.62
C PRO A 30 -19.76 8.42 -2.42
N GLY A 31 -18.84 9.23 -1.86
CA GLY A 31 -19.10 10.05 -0.67
C GLY A 31 -19.19 9.27 0.65
N GLY A 32 -18.99 7.96 0.63
CA GLY A 32 -18.97 7.08 1.80
C GLY A 32 -17.58 6.48 2.07
N LEU A 33 -17.50 5.66 3.11
CA LEU A 33 -16.29 4.91 3.45
C LEU A 33 -16.63 3.43 3.61
N VAL A 34 -15.71 2.58 3.16
CA VAL A 34 -15.81 1.13 3.30
C VAL A 34 -15.25 0.71 4.66
N VAL A 35 -16.16 0.26 5.52
CA VAL A 35 -15.84 -0.35 6.81
C VAL A 35 -15.43 -1.80 6.57
N SER A 36 -14.23 -2.22 6.99
CA SER A 36 -13.74 -3.59 6.87
C SER A 36 -14.59 -4.59 7.69
N TYR A 37 -14.40 -5.89 7.45
CA TYR A 37 -15.03 -6.93 8.26
C TYR A 37 -14.69 -6.84 9.75
N GLY A 38 -13.50 -6.36 10.10
CA GLY A 38 -13.10 -6.08 11.48
C GLY A 38 -13.71 -4.81 12.10
N GLY A 39 -14.62 -4.12 11.39
CA GLY A 39 -15.27 -2.88 11.86
C GLY A 39 -14.36 -1.65 11.78
N TRP A 40 -13.30 -1.70 10.98
CA TRP A 40 -12.33 -0.61 10.82
C TRP A 40 -12.55 0.16 9.53
N THR A 41 -12.42 1.47 9.61
CA THR A 41 -12.34 2.36 8.45
C THR A 41 -11.01 3.09 8.49
N VAL A 42 -10.28 3.06 7.38
CA VAL A 42 -9.02 3.80 7.24
C VAL A 42 -9.08 4.69 6.01
N ALA A 43 -8.80 5.98 6.18
CA ALA A 43 -8.83 7.00 5.13
C ALA A 43 -7.98 8.21 5.54
N SER A 44 -7.94 9.26 4.71
CA SER A 44 -7.26 10.50 5.08
C SER A 44 -7.95 11.22 6.26
N PRO A 45 -7.24 12.14 6.96
CA PRO A 45 -7.83 12.98 8.01
C PRO A 45 -9.00 13.86 7.55
N THR A 46 -9.13 14.10 6.24
CA THR A 46 -10.25 14.86 5.68
C THR A 46 -11.54 14.04 5.63
N ARG A 47 -11.42 12.72 5.56
CA ARG A 47 -12.53 11.76 5.48
C ARG A 47 -12.87 11.14 6.83
N VAL A 48 -11.86 10.87 7.66
CA VAL A 48 -12.00 10.32 9.01
C VAL A 48 -11.52 11.36 10.02
N THR A 49 -12.46 12.13 10.57
CA THR A 49 -12.19 13.22 11.52
C THR A 49 -12.14 12.76 12.98
N VAL A 50 -12.68 11.58 13.26
CA VAL A 50 -12.71 10.97 14.61
C VAL A 50 -12.05 9.61 14.54
N GLY A 51 -10.92 9.44 15.21
CA GLY A 51 -10.15 8.20 15.19
C GLY A 51 -8.74 8.37 15.74
N ALA A 52 -7.91 7.35 15.53
CA ALA A 52 -6.49 7.38 15.85
C ALA A 52 -5.65 7.43 14.58
N GLN A 53 -4.48 8.07 14.65
CA GLN A 53 -3.52 8.03 13.54
C GLN A 53 -3.06 6.59 13.29
N VAL A 54 -2.98 6.21 12.01
CA VAL A 54 -2.38 4.93 11.63
C VAL A 54 -0.88 5.00 11.95
N PRO A 55 -0.31 4.05 12.72
CA PRO A 55 1.11 4.02 13.01
C PRO A 55 1.96 4.13 11.74
N GLY A 56 3.08 4.84 11.81
CA GLY A 56 3.97 5.04 10.66
C GLY A 56 3.45 6.00 9.59
N SER A 57 2.16 6.33 9.52
CA SER A 57 1.61 7.19 8.45
C SER A 57 1.98 8.68 8.56
N SER A 58 2.70 9.09 9.61
CA SER A 58 3.02 10.50 9.88
C SER A 58 1.79 11.44 9.85
N GLY A 59 0.62 10.91 10.25
CA GLY A 59 -0.64 11.66 10.26
C GLY A 59 -1.38 11.70 8.92
N ALA A 60 -0.85 11.10 7.86
CA ALA A 60 -1.50 11.06 6.54
C ALA A 60 -2.74 10.16 6.52
N LEU A 61 -2.88 9.23 7.48
CA LEU A 61 -4.02 8.34 7.59
C LEU A 61 -4.57 8.27 9.01
N MET A 62 -5.90 8.17 9.09
CA MET A 62 -6.67 7.99 10.31
C MET A 62 -7.45 6.68 10.23
N ALA A 63 -7.52 5.99 11.38
CA ALA A 63 -8.31 4.78 11.56
C ALA A 63 -9.42 5.01 12.58
N GLN A 64 -10.63 4.61 12.22
CA GLN A 64 -11.80 4.64 13.09
C GLN A 64 -12.37 3.23 13.24
N ARG A 65 -12.73 2.85 14.47
CA ARG A 65 -13.47 1.61 14.76
C ARG A 65 -14.91 1.93 15.12
N GLY A 66 -15.84 1.05 14.76
CA GLY A 66 -17.23 1.11 15.25
C GLY A 66 -18.29 1.30 14.18
N GLY A 67 -17.98 1.00 12.91
CA GLY A 67 -18.99 0.92 11.84
C GLY A 67 -19.49 -0.51 11.64
N THR A 68 -20.69 -0.65 11.08
CA THR A 68 -21.16 -1.93 10.53
C THR A 68 -20.33 -2.27 9.29
N PRO A 69 -19.79 -3.50 9.16
CA PRO A 69 -19.08 -3.92 7.97
C PRO A 69 -19.88 -3.63 6.70
N ALA A 70 -19.20 -3.13 5.66
CA ALA A 70 -19.84 -2.95 4.36
C ALA A 70 -20.34 -4.30 3.83
N ALA A 71 -21.40 -4.28 3.02
CA ALA A 71 -21.93 -5.46 2.35
C ALA A 71 -20.83 -6.18 1.53
N ASP A 72 -20.91 -7.51 1.44
CA ASP A 72 -19.87 -8.35 0.82
C ASP A 72 -19.43 -7.86 -0.55
N ARG A 73 -20.37 -7.47 -1.42
CA ARG A 73 -20.04 -6.92 -2.73
C ARG A 73 -19.12 -5.70 -2.67
N ARG A 74 -19.40 -4.75 -1.77
CA ARG A 74 -18.57 -3.55 -1.59
C ARG A 74 -17.22 -3.88 -0.96
N GLN A 75 -17.17 -4.84 -0.04
CA GLN A 75 -15.89 -5.34 0.49
C GLN A 75 -15.01 -5.89 -0.63
N GLU A 76 -15.60 -6.69 -1.51
CA GLU A 76 -14.90 -7.33 -2.61
C GLU A 76 -14.43 -6.31 -3.66
N GLU A 77 -15.27 -5.35 -4.04
CA GLU A 77 -14.90 -4.25 -4.93
C GLU A 77 -13.79 -3.37 -4.33
N PHE A 78 -13.88 -3.04 -3.03
CA PHE A 78 -12.83 -2.26 -2.34
C PHE A 78 -11.53 -3.04 -2.20
N ALA A 79 -11.61 -4.34 -1.93
CA ALA A 79 -10.45 -5.22 -1.88
C ALA A 79 -9.71 -5.27 -3.23
N ASP A 80 -10.44 -5.28 -4.35
CA ASP A 80 -9.86 -5.22 -5.68
C ASP A 80 -9.21 -3.85 -5.97
N GLU A 81 -9.85 -2.75 -5.56
CA GLU A 81 -9.26 -1.40 -5.63
C GLU A 81 -7.99 -1.26 -4.79
N LEU A 82 -7.98 -1.81 -3.58
CA LEU A 82 -6.83 -1.77 -2.68
C LEU A 82 -5.64 -2.57 -3.24
N ILE A 83 -5.90 -3.70 -3.91
CA ILE A 83 -4.84 -4.46 -4.61
C ILE A 83 -4.25 -3.63 -5.75
N ARG A 84 -5.09 -2.93 -6.55
CA ARG A 84 -4.60 -2.03 -7.61
C ARG A 84 -3.70 -0.93 -7.04
N LEU A 85 -4.11 -0.32 -5.92
CA LEU A 85 -3.31 0.69 -5.24
C LEU A 85 -1.97 0.12 -4.75
N HIS A 86 -1.97 -1.07 -4.15
CA HIS A 86 -0.74 -1.71 -3.66
C HIS A 86 0.21 -2.08 -4.81
N LEU A 87 -0.31 -2.61 -5.92
CA LEU A 87 0.45 -2.85 -7.16
C LEU A 87 1.14 -1.57 -7.65
N GLN A 88 0.37 -0.48 -7.76
CA GLN A 88 0.88 0.80 -8.21
C GLN A 88 1.96 1.34 -7.27
N THR A 89 1.74 1.25 -5.95
CA THR A 89 2.70 1.66 -4.93
C THR A 89 4.03 0.93 -5.06
N VAL A 90 4.01 -0.40 -5.19
CA VAL A 90 5.24 -1.19 -5.34
C VAL A 90 5.95 -0.85 -6.65
N ARG A 91 5.20 -0.63 -7.74
CA ARG A 91 5.75 -0.22 -9.05
C ARG A 91 6.44 1.15 -8.98
N GLU A 92 5.84 2.13 -8.32
CA GLU A 92 6.42 3.46 -8.10
C GLU A 92 7.70 3.38 -7.27
N VAL A 93 7.69 2.60 -6.20
CA VAL A 93 8.90 2.37 -5.38
C VAL A 93 10.00 1.71 -6.19
N LEU A 94 9.69 0.71 -7.02
CA LEU A 94 10.68 0.09 -7.92
C LEU A 94 11.24 1.10 -8.92
N ASN A 95 10.37 1.88 -9.58
CA ASN A 95 10.77 2.89 -10.56
C ASN A 95 11.68 3.95 -9.92
N GLY A 96 11.34 4.42 -8.72
CA GLY A 96 12.19 5.34 -7.96
C GLY A 96 13.55 4.74 -7.59
N ALA A 97 13.61 3.44 -7.28
CA ALA A 97 14.86 2.76 -7.00
C ALA A 97 15.74 2.69 -8.26
N VAL A 98 15.15 2.27 -9.38
CA VAL A 98 15.84 2.16 -10.67
C VAL A 98 16.35 3.52 -11.14
N ALA A 99 15.55 4.58 -11.03
CA ALA A 99 15.96 5.95 -11.35
C ALA A 99 17.17 6.37 -10.51
N ARG A 100 17.13 6.21 -9.18
CA ARG A 100 18.26 6.53 -8.28
C ARG A 100 19.51 5.73 -8.57
N LEU A 101 19.36 4.44 -8.86
CA LEU A 101 20.50 3.58 -9.21
C LEU A 101 21.10 4.01 -10.54
N GLY A 102 20.25 4.35 -11.52
CA GLY A 102 20.62 4.88 -12.83
C GLY A 102 21.40 6.20 -12.80
N GLU A 103 21.27 6.99 -11.74
CA GLU A 103 22.04 8.24 -11.57
C GLU A 103 23.37 8.03 -10.84
N ARG A 104 23.57 6.88 -10.18
CA ARG A 104 24.74 6.63 -9.33
C ARG A 104 25.85 5.87 -10.07
N VAL A 105 27.01 6.52 -10.18
CA VAL A 105 28.26 5.90 -10.62
C VAL A 105 29.03 5.37 -9.41
N SER A 106 29.48 4.11 -9.46
CA SER A 106 30.37 3.49 -8.47
C SER A 106 31.43 2.67 -9.21
N GLU A 107 32.72 2.92 -8.92
CA GLU A 107 33.85 2.25 -9.57
C GLU A 107 33.84 2.36 -11.11
N GLY A 108 33.42 3.50 -11.65
CA GLY A 108 33.43 3.77 -13.10
C GLY A 108 32.27 3.16 -13.89
N ALA A 109 31.35 2.44 -13.24
CA ALA A 109 30.12 1.94 -13.86
C ALA A 109 28.88 2.36 -13.06
N ASN A 110 27.74 2.40 -13.73
CA ASN A 110 26.45 2.59 -13.07
C ASN A 110 26.17 1.40 -12.13
N LEU A 111 25.69 1.65 -10.90
CA LEU A 111 25.31 0.58 -9.97
C LEU A 111 24.23 -0.36 -10.54
N LEU A 112 23.41 0.12 -11.47
CA LEU A 112 22.43 -0.67 -12.22
C LEU A 112 23.07 -1.77 -13.09
N ASN A 113 24.36 -1.66 -13.43
CA ASN A 113 25.08 -2.69 -14.20
C ASN A 113 25.60 -3.84 -13.33
N ARG A 114 25.36 -3.80 -12.01
CA ARG A 114 25.72 -4.91 -11.12
C ARG A 114 24.67 -6.01 -11.20
N GLN A 115 25.09 -7.24 -11.50
CA GLN A 115 24.19 -8.40 -11.67
C GLN A 115 23.23 -8.61 -10.50
N LEU A 116 23.67 -8.39 -9.26
CA LEU A 116 22.81 -8.52 -8.07
C LEU A 116 21.68 -7.48 -8.02
N VAL A 117 21.93 -6.27 -8.52
CA VAL A 117 20.92 -5.21 -8.61
C VAL A 117 19.91 -5.56 -9.71
N GLN A 118 20.40 -6.03 -10.86
CA GLN A 118 19.55 -6.46 -11.98
C GLN A 118 18.66 -7.66 -11.60
N GLY A 119 19.21 -8.64 -10.88
CA GLY A 119 18.46 -9.77 -10.37
C GLY A 119 17.32 -9.34 -9.45
N ALA A 120 17.61 -8.49 -8.46
CA ALA A 120 16.57 -7.99 -7.54
C ALA A 120 15.50 -7.14 -8.26
N VAL A 121 15.87 -6.34 -9.26
CA VAL A 121 14.90 -5.60 -10.09
C VAL A 121 14.03 -6.57 -10.90
N ALA A 122 14.63 -7.60 -11.49
CA ALA A 122 13.90 -8.62 -12.25
C ALA A 122 12.92 -9.41 -11.38
N ASP A 123 13.33 -9.78 -10.15
CA ASP A 123 12.47 -10.50 -9.20
C ASP A 123 11.23 -9.68 -8.82
N VAL A 124 11.40 -8.39 -8.54
CA VAL A 124 10.28 -7.49 -8.21
C VAL A 124 9.37 -7.30 -9.43
N ALA A 125 9.95 -7.09 -10.61
CA ALA A 125 9.19 -6.92 -11.85
C ALA A 125 8.38 -8.18 -12.20
N LEU A 126 8.96 -9.37 -11.99
CA LEU A 126 8.28 -10.64 -12.17
C LEU A 126 7.11 -10.78 -11.18
N ALA A 127 7.33 -10.51 -9.89
CA ALA A 127 6.27 -10.57 -8.88
C ALA A 127 5.12 -9.60 -9.16
N LEU A 128 5.42 -8.39 -9.66
CA LEU A 128 4.41 -7.42 -10.11
C LEU A 128 3.60 -7.96 -11.29
N SER A 129 4.27 -8.52 -12.30
CA SER A 129 3.62 -9.10 -13.48
C SER A 129 2.72 -10.29 -13.11
N GLU A 130 3.22 -11.22 -12.29
CA GLU A 130 2.45 -12.37 -11.80
C GLU A 130 1.23 -11.93 -10.98
N SER A 131 1.41 -10.95 -10.10
CA SER A 131 0.32 -10.40 -9.29
C SER A 131 -0.76 -9.72 -10.14
N ASP A 132 -0.37 -9.00 -11.18
CA ASP A 132 -1.29 -8.35 -12.11
C ASP A 132 -2.05 -9.38 -12.95
N ASN A 133 -1.35 -10.38 -13.48
CA ASN A 133 -1.98 -11.50 -14.19
C ASN A 133 -2.98 -12.25 -13.30
N LEU A 134 -2.62 -12.55 -12.05
CA LEU A 134 -3.52 -13.21 -11.09
C LEU A 134 -4.76 -12.35 -10.79
N ARG A 135 -4.59 -11.02 -10.70
CA ARG A 135 -5.69 -10.06 -10.48
C ARG A 135 -6.69 -10.07 -11.64
N GLU A 136 -6.23 -10.24 -12.87
CA GLU A 136 -7.06 -10.19 -14.08
C GLU A 136 -7.83 -11.48 -14.37
N LEU A 137 -7.45 -12.58 -13.72
CA LEU A 137 -8.20 -13.83 -13.84
C LEU A 137 -9.66 -13.66 -13.34
N PRO A 138 -10.65 -14.22 -14.05
CA PRO A 138 -12.04 -14.23 -13.59
C PRO A 138 -12.21 -14.83 -12.19
N LEU A 139 -13.33 -14.49 -11.54
CA LEU A 139 -13.74 -15.04 -10.25
C LEU A 139 -12.65 -14.87 -9.18
N SER A 140 -12.33 -13.62 -8.84
CA SER A 140 -11.40 -13.30 -7.76
C SER A 140 -11.91 -13.87 -6.44
N THR A 141 -11.03 -14.53 -5.68
CA THR A 141 -11.37 -15.12 -4.38
C THR A 141 -10.60 -14.42 -3.27
N THR A 142 -11.13 -14.42 -2.04
CA THR A 142 -10.43 -13.87 -0.86
C THR A 142 -9.03 -14.46 -0.70
N ARG A 143 -8.86 -15.76 -0.95
CA ARG A 143 -7.55 -16.43 -0.89
C ARG A 143 -6.59 -15.93 -1.98
N ARG A 144 -7.10 -15.65 -3.19
CA ARG A 144 -6.30 -15.09 -4.29
C ARG A 144 -5.85 -13.67 -3.97
N ARG A 145 -6.77 -12.82 -3.49
CA ARG A 145 -6.49 -11.45 -3.05
C ARG A 145 -5.43 -11.42 -1.94
N TRP A 146 -5.58 -12.30 -0.94
CA TRP A 146 -4.62 -12.45 0.13
C TRP A 146 -3.24 -12.90 -0.35
N ARG A 147 -3.19 -13.84 -1.30
CA ARG A 147 -1.93 -14.25 -1.93
C ARG A 147 -1.26 -13.07 -2.63
N ILE A 148 -1.98 -12.38 -3.51
CA ILE A 148 -1.47 -11.19 -4.23
C ILE A 148 -0.92 -10.18 -3.24
N HIS A 149 -1.67 -9.87 -2.18
CA HIS A 149 -1.20 -8.95 -1.14
C HIS A 149 0.14 -9.38 -0.52
N ARG A 150 0.29 -10.66 -0.14
CA ARG A 150 1.55 -11.17 0.42
C ARG A 150 2.70 -11.12 -0.57
N ASP A 151 2.44 -11.44 -1.83
CA ASP A 151 3.43 -11.40 -2.90
C ASP A 151 3.90 -9.95 -3.11
N LEU A 152 2.99 -8.98 -3.08
CA LEU A 152 3.30 -7.54 -3.15
C LEU A 152 4.06 -7.02 -1.92
N VAL A 153 3.71 -7.46 -0.71
CA VAL A 153 4.49 -7.11 0.50
C VAL A 153 5.94 -7.60 0.37
N ASN A 154 6.13 -8.83 -0.10
CA ASN A 154 7.48 -9.38 -0.30
C ASN A 154 8.24 -8.64 -1.41
N ALA A 155 7.58 -8.36 -2.53
CA ALA A 155 8.15 -7.59 -3.64
C ALA A 155 8.54 -6.16 -3.18
N GLY A 156 7.68 -5.49 -2.41
CA GLY A 156 7.97 -4.18 -1.83
C GLY A 156 9.19 -4.19 -0.90
N ARG A 157 9.33 -5.21 -0.04
CA ARG A 157 10.52 -5.37 0.81
C ARG A 157 11.79 -5.59 0.00
N THR A 158 11.72 -6.35 -1.09
CA THR A 158 12.86 -6.53 -2.00
C THR A 158 13.21 -5.23 -2.72
N ALA A 159 12.21 -4.51 -3.23
CA ALA A 159 12.39 -3.20 -3.86
C ALA A 159 13.02 -2.19 -2.89
N LEU A 160 12.62 -2.20 -1.62
CA LEU A 160 13.16 -1.28 -0.61
C LEU A 160 14.66 -1.48 -0.36
N LYS A 161 15.16 -2.72 -0.45
CA LYS A 161 16.59 -3.01 -0.29
C LYS A 161 17.45 -2.33 -1.36
N LEU A 162 16.89 -2.03 -2.54
CA LEU A 162 17.57 -1.31 -3.62
C LEU A 162 17.91 0.15 -3.24
N TYR A 163 17.19 0.73 -2.27
CA TYR A 163 17.50 2.05 -1.72
C TYR A 163 18.63 2.03 -0.68
N GLY A 164 19.10 0.86 -0.25
CA GLY A 164 20.03 0.72 0.86
C GLY A 164 19.50 1.38 2.14
N ALA A 165 20.38 2.03 2.91
CA ALA A 165 19.99 2.73 4.15
C ALA A 165 18.97 3.87 3.93
N SER A 166 18.93 4.47 2.73
CA SER A 166 17.99 5.57 2.44
C SER A 166 16.53 5.12 2.33
N GLY A 167 16.26 3.82 2.18
CA GLY A 167 14.90 3.28 2.15
C GLY A 167 14.17 3.33 3.51
N PHE A 168 14.91 3.49 4.60
CA PHE A 168 14.38 3.42 5.98
C PHE A 168 14.28 4.79 6.67
N VAL A 169 14.56 5.88 5.94
CA VAL A 169 14.35 7.24 6.47
C VAL A 169 12.85 7.47 6.66
N ALA A 170 12.49 8.18 7.74
CA ALA A 170 11.10 8.53 8.04
C ALA A 170 10.46 9.28 6.86
N GLY A 171 9.29 8.83 6.40
CA GLY A 171 8.62 9.41 5.24
C GLY A 171 9.18 8.97 3.88
N GLY A 172 10.19 8.09 3.88
CA GLY A 172 10.70 7.44 2.68
C GLY A 172 9.75 6.35 2.12
N PRO A 173 10.14 5.69 1.01
CA PRO A 173 9.31 4.68 0.35
C PRO A 173 8.93 3.50 1.26
N GLY A 174 9.75 3.20 2.28
CA GLY A 174 9.44 2.17 3.27
C GLY A 174 8.17 2.47 4.08
N THR A 175 7.89 3.74 4.34
CA THR A 175 6.69 4.14 5.09
C THR A 175 5.41 3.90 4.28
N VAL A 176 5.41 4.24 2.99
CA VAL A 176 4.25 4.01 2.12
C VAL A 176 3.99 2.50 1.96
N LEU A 177 5.05 1.70 1.78
CA LEU A 177 4.93 0.23 1.72
C LEU A 177 4.41 -0.38 3.03
N TYR A 178 4.87 0.12 4.18
CA TYR A 178 4.37 -0.32 5.48
C TYR A 178 2.87 -0.03 5.64
N VAL A 179 2.44 1.18 5.26
CA VAL A 179 1.02 1.56 5.30
C VAL A 179 0.19 0.68 4.37
N ALA A 180 0.66 0.42 3.14
CA ALA A 180 -0.01 -0.49 2.22
C ALA A 180 -0.12 -1.92 2.79
N GLU A 181 0.91 -2.39 3.50
CA GLU A 181 0.89 -3.67 4.23
C GLU A 181 -0.21 -3.68 5.32
N VAL A 182 -0.24 -2.65 6.18
CA VAL A 182 -1.24 -2.52 7.26
C VAL A 182 -2.67 -2.50 6.70
N LEU A 183 -2.90 -1.78 5.60
CA LEU A 183 -4.21 -1.73 4.94
C LEU A 183 -4.62 -3.09 4.38
N GLY A 184 -3.71 -3.79 3.71
CA GLY A 184 -4.02 -5.13 3.21
C GLY A 184 -4.30 -6.14 4.33
N ASN A 185 -3.60 -6.06 5.46
CA ASN A 185 -3.94 -6.84 6.65
C ASN A 185 -5.32 -6.48 7.24
N THR A 186 -5.74 -5.22 7.09
CA THR A 186 -7.01 -4.72 7.61
C THR A 186 -8.20 -5.16 6.72
N TYR A 187 -8.02 -5.16 5.40
CA TYR A 187 -9.13 -5.34 4.45
C TYR A 187 -9.10 -6.67 3.68
N LEU A 188 -7.93 -7.32 3.54
CA LEU A 188 -7.76 -8.51 2.69
C LEU A 188 -7.59 -9.80 3.49
N HIS A 189 -7.52 -9.72 4.82
CA HIS A 189 -7.22 -10.88 5.65
C HIS A 189 -8.41 -11.87 5.71
N PRO A 190 -8.21 -13.17 5.38
CA PRO A 190 -9.30 -14.13 5.26
C PRO A 190 -10.08 -14.42 6.56
N GLN A 191 -9.47 -14.20 7.74
CA GLN A 191 -10.03 -14.64 9.02
C GLN A 191 -11.01 -13.64 9.66
N GLN A 192 -11.29 -12.49 9.04
CA GLN A 192 -12.21 -11.50 9.62
C GLN A 192 -13.70 -11.77 9.34
N ARG A 193 -14.04 -12.81 8.57
CA ARG A 193 -15.44 -13.15 8.22
C ARG A 193 -16.27 -13.78 9.35
N GLY A 194 -15.76 -13.86 10.58
CA GLY A 194 -16.50 -14.46 11.70
C GLY A 194 -15.94 -14.08 13.06
N SER A 195 -16.58 -13.11 13.71
CA SER A 195 -16.53 -12.97 15.18
C SER A 195 -17.82 -12.38 15.71
N GLU A 196 -18.97 -12.92 15.25
CA GLU A 196 -20.26 -12.84 15.94
C GLU A 196 -21.02 -14.15 15.66
N ALA A 197 -20.53 -15.22 16.28
CA ALA A 197 -21.29 -16.46 16.50
C ALA A 197 -20.73 -17.06 17.79
N GLY A 198 -21.05 -16.40 18.91
CA GLY A 198 -20.70 -16.83 20.25
C GLY A 198 -21.96 -16.78 21.13
N ASP A 199 -22.29 -17.97 21.63
CA ASP A 199 -23.21 -18.34 22.71
C ASP A 199 -24.69 -17.92 22.64
N ASP A 200 -25.52 -18.91 22.26
CA ASP A 200 -26.78 -19.24 22.94
C ASP A 200 -26.82 -20.76 23.19
#